data_AF-A0A7C1IZM3-F1
#
_entry.id   AF-A0A7C1IZM3-F1
#
_cell.length_a   1.000
_cell.length_b   1.000
_cell.length_c   1.000
_cell.angle_alpha   90.00
_cell.angle_beta   90.00
_cell.angle_gamma   90.00
#
_symmetry.space_group_name_H-M   'P 1'
#
loop_
_entity.id
_entity.type
_entity.pdbx_description
1 polymer ?
#
loop_
_entity_poly.entity_id
_entity_poly.type
_entity_poly.pdbx_seq_one_letter_code
_entity_poly.pdbx_strand_id
1 'polypeptide(L)'
;MPRHKSAKKALRKSEKLREHNKALKTRLKTAFKTALTESDAAKKTEEIRKAFSLIDKAAKRKLIPKNRAARLKSRLSRSKAA
;
A
#
# COMPACT_ATOMS: atom_id res chain seq x y z
N MET A 1 1.19 -16.66 -25.93
CA MET A 1 0.61 -15.54 -26.71
C MET A 1 -0.91 -15.67 -26.74
N PRO A 2 -1.67 -14.56 -26.66
CA PRO A 2 -3.13 -14.61 -26.70
C PRO A 2 -3.65 -15.15 -28.04
N ARG A 3 -4.49 -16.19 -28.01
CA ARG A 3 -5.08 -16.79 -29.24
C ARG A 3 -6.36 -16.08 -29.70
N HIS A 4 -7.07 -15.42 -28.78
CA HIS A 4 -8.31 -14.69 -29.07
C HIS A 4 -8.12 -13.16 -28.97
N LYS A 5 -8.88 -12.41 -29.76
CA LYS A 5 -8.88 -10.93 -29.76
C LYS A 5 -9.20 -10.36 -28.37
N SER A 6 -10.13 -10.98 -27.64
CA SER A 6 -10.50 -10.63 -26.26
C SER A 6 -9.32 -10.80 -25.29
N ALA A 7 -8.57 -11.89 -25.40
CA ALA A 7 -7.39 -12.15 -24.58
C ALA A 7 -6.26 -11.15 -24.86
N LYS A 8 -6.03 -10.76 -26.13
CA LYS A 8 -5.06 -9.69 -26.48
C LYS A 8 -5.45 -8.34 -25.88
N LYS A 9 -6.75 -8.03 -25.80
CA LYS A 9 -7.25 -6.82 -25.13
C LYS A 9 -7.07 -6.91 -23.61
N ALA A 10 -7.37 -8.06 -23.00
CA ALA A 10 -7.19 -8.29 -21.58
C ALA A 10 -5.72 -8.17 -21.15
N LEU A 11 -4.79 -8.71 -21.94
CA LEU A 11 -3.35 -8.60 -21.69
C LEU A 11 -2.91 -7.13 -21.58
N ARG A 12 -3.20 -6.31 -22.60
CA ARG A 12 -2.88 -4.88 -22.60
C ARG A 12 -3.46 -4.13 -21.39
N LYS A 13 -4.72 -4.42 -21.05
CA LYS A 13 -5.38 -3.82 -19.87
C LYS A 13 -4.68 -4.25 -18.58
N SER A 14 -4.33 -5.52 -18.47
CA SER A 14 -3.68 -6.10 -17.28
C SER A 14 -2.30 -5.50 -17.03
N GLU A 15 -1.52 -5.26 -18.10
CA GLU A 15 -0.19 -4.65 -18.01
C GLU A 15 -0.27 -3.21 -17.48
N LYS A 16 -1.16 -2.40 -18.07
CA LYS A 16 -1.41 -1.03 -17.60
C LYS A 16 -1.83 -0.98 -16.13
N LEU A 17 -2.75 -1.86 -15.72
CA LEU A 17 -3.19 -1.94 -14.34
C LEU A 17 -2.09 -2.44 -13.40
N ARG A 18 -1.25 -3.38 -13.86
CA ARG A 18 -0.13 -3.93 -13.10
C ARG A 18 0.89 -2.84 -12.78
N GLU A 19 1.27 -2.02 -13.74
CA GLU A 19 2.23 -0.92 -13.54
C GLU A 19 1.71 0.12 -12.54
N HIS A 20 0.48 0.58 -12.72
CA HIS A 20 -0.16 1.53 -11.80
C HIS A 20 -0.26 0.94 -10.37
N ASN A 21 -0.68 -0.31 -10.24
CA ASN A 21 -0.79 -0.97 -8.94
C ASN A 21 0.58 -1.24 -8.31
N LYS A 22 1.62 -1.49 -9.12
CA LYS A 22 2.99 -1.65 -8.65
C LYS A 22 3.47 -0.36 -7.96
N ALA A 23 3.28 0.80 -8.59
CA ALA A 23 3.67 2.10 -8.04
C ALA A 23 2.94 2.42 -6.71
N LEU A 24 1.64 2.12 -6.62
CA LEU A 24 0.89 2.32 -5.37
C LEU A 24 1.35 1.37 -4.26
N LYS A 25 1.64 0.10 -4.60
CA LYS A 25 2.14 -0.89 -3.63
C LYS A 25 3.54 -0.54 -3.14
N THR A 26 4.43 -0.06 -4.01
CA THR A 26 5.77 0.37 -3.60
C THR A 26 5.68 1.58 -2.68
N ARG A 27 4.89 2.61 -3.03
CA ARG A 27 4.67 3.77 -2.16
C ARG A 27 4.15 3.39 -0.77
N LEU A 28 3.18 2.46 -0.70
CA LEU A 28 2.66 1.96 0.57
C LEU A 28 3.74 1.23 1.38
N LYS A 29 4.55 0.37 0.74
CA LYS A 29 5.64 -0.35 1.42
C LYS A 29 6.69 0.62 1.96
N THR A 30 7.06 1.64 1.18
CA THR A 30 8.02 2.66 1.61
C THR A 30 7.48 3.44 2.81
N ALA A 31 6.25 3.96 2.74
CA ALA A 31 5.63 4.69 3.84
C ALA A 31 5.48 3.84 5.11
N PHE A 32 5.18 2.54 4.97
CA PHE A 32 5.15 1.62 6.11
C PHE A 32 6.54 1.42 6.72
N LYS A 33 7.58 1.31 5.89
CA LYS A 33 8.96 1.14 6.37
C LYS A 33 9.45 2.40 7.07
N THR A 34 9.25 3.59 6.47
CA THR A 34 9.67 4.87 7.07
C THR A 34 9.04 5.07 8.44
N ALA A 35 7.72 4.87 8.54
CA ALA A 35 7.00 4.99 9.81
C ALA A 35 7.47 4.01 10.90
N LEU A 36 8.07 2.87 10.52
CA LEU A 36 8.58 1.88 11.45
C LEU A 36 10.02 2.15 11.89
N THR A 37 10.85 2.68 10.99
CA THR A 37 12.29 2.90 11.22
C THR A 37 12.62 4.28 11.77
N GLU A 38 11.70 5.23 11.72
CA GLU A 38 11.93 6.58 12.22
C GLU A 38 12.23 6.57 13.72
N SER A 39 13.34 7.20 14.10
CA SER A 39 13.86 7.22 15.47
C SER A 39 13.31 8.39 16.29
N ASP A 40 13.08 9.53 15.63
CA ASP A 40 12.56 10.75 16.24
C ASP A 40 11.07 10.59 16.55
N ALA A 41 10.69 10.69 17.82
CA ALA A 41 9.32 10.48 18.28
C ALA A 41 8.31 11.43 17.61
N ALA A 42 8.68 12.69 17.40
CA ALA A 42 7.79 13.68 16.77
C ALA A 42 7.55 13.30 15.31
N LYS A 43 8.63 13.10 14.55
CA LYS A 43 8.55 12.72 13.12
C LYS A 43 7.89 11.36 12.91
N LYS A 44 8.13 10.41 13.81
CA LYS A 44 7.51 9.08 13.78
C LYS A 44 5.99 9.17 13.86
N THR A 45 5.45 10.04 14.73
CA THR A 45 3.99 10.20 14.84
C THR A 45 3.38 10.74 13.55
N GLU A 46 4.05 11.67 12.86
CA GLU A 46 3.60 12.21 11.58
C GLU A 46 3.66 11.16 10.46
N GLU A 47 4.78 10.44 10.36
CA GLU A 47 4.96 9.37 9.37
C GLU A 47 3.94 8.25 9.58
N ILE A 48 3.63 7.89 10.83
CA ILE A 48 2.57 6.96 11.18
C ILE A 48 1.20 7.47 10.68
N ARG A 49 0.85 8.75 10.90
CA ARG A 49 -0.40 9.35 10.40
C ARG A 49 -0.48 9.29 8.86
N LYS A 50 0.62 9.62 8.17
CA LYS A 50 0.71 9.51 6.70
C LYS A 50 0.51 8.06 6.23
N ALA A 51 1.17 7.11 6.89
CA ALA A 51 1.04 5.69 6.59
C ALA A 51 -0.38 5.17 6.80
N PHE A 52 -1.07 5.57 7.88
CA PHE A 52 -2.48 5.24 8.11
C PHE A 52 -3.38 5.70 6.96
N SER A 53 -3.25 6.96 6.54
CA SER A 53 -4.02 7.50 5.41
C SER A 53 -3.79 6.72 4.12
N LEU A 54 -2.54 6.36 3.82
CA LEU A 54 -2.20 5.58 2.63
C LEU A 54 -2.74 4.15 2.68
N ILE A 55 -2.67 3.49 3.85
CA ILE A 55 -3.20 2.14 4.06
C ILE A 55 -4.72 2.12 3.83
N ASP A 56 -5.45 3.07 4.40
CA ASP A 56 -6.90 3.13 4.27
C ASP A 56 -7.32 3.49 2.84
N LYS A 57 -6.61 4.38 2.15
CA LYS A 57 -6.81 4.66 0.72
C LYS A 57 -6.56 3.41 -0.14
N ALA A 58 -5.53 2.63 0.16
CA ALA A 58 -5.23 1.38 -0.56
C ALA A 58 -6.29 0.31 -0.32
N ALA A 59 -6.86 0.24 0.90
CA ALA A 59 -7.96 -0.65 1.22
C ALA A 59 -9.25 -0.25 0.48
N LYS A 60 -9.58 1.06 0.46
CA LYS A 60 -10.75 1.59 -0.27
C LYS A 60 -10.67 1.28 -1.78
N ARG A 61 -9.47 1.39 -2.36
CA ARG A 61 -9.21 1.05 -3.78
C ARG A 61 -9.10 -0.45 -4.05
N LYS A 62 -9.37 -1.32 -3.07
CA LYS A 62 -9.21 -2.78 -3.15
C LYS A 62 -7.81 -3.24 -3.59
N LEU A 63 -6.79 -2.40 -3.39
CA LEU A 63 -5.40 -2.74 -3.70
C LEU A 63 -4.83 -3.74 -2.67
N ILE A 64 -5.31 -3.63 -1.42
CA ILE A 64 -5.05 -4.58 -0.33
C ILE A 64 -6.38 -5.01 0.32
N PRO A 65 -6.49 -6.25 0.82
CA PRO A 65 -7.65 -6.68 1.59
C PRO A 65 -7.79 -5.90 2.91
N LYS A 66 -9.04 -5.73 3.39
CA LYS A 66 -9.35 -5.04 4.66
C LYS A 66 -8.58 -5.61 5.85
N ASN A 67 -8.47 -6.94 5.95
CA ASN A 67 -7.73 -7.60 7.04
C ASN A 67 -6.23 -7.32 6.98
N ARG A 68 -5.67 -7.15 5.77
CA ARG A 68 -4.27 -6.76 5.62
C ARG A 68 -4.06 -5.31 6.08
N ALA A 69 -4.97 -4.41 5.73
CA ALA A 69 -4.94 -3.04 6.21
C ALA A 69 -5.01 -2.98 7.75
N ALA A 70 -5.97 -3.68 8.37
CA ALA A 70 -6.10 -3.77 9.82
C ALA A 70 -4.82 -4.30 10.51
N ARG A 71 -4.20 -5.34 9.95
CA ARG A 71 -2.94 -5.89 10.47
C ARG A 71 -1.79 -4.89 10.40
N LEU A 72 -1.66 -4.15 9.29
CA LEU A 72 -0.62 -3.12 9.15
C LEU A 72 -0.84 -1.98 10.14
N LYS A 73 -2.09 -1.54 10.31
CA LYS A 73 -2.50 -0.56 11.31
C LYS A 73 -2.14 -1.00 12.73
N SER A 74 -2.49 -2.22 13.11
CA SER A 74 -2.13 -2.81 14.41
C SER A 74 -0.62 -2.86 14.65
N ARG A 75 0.19 -3.14 13.62
CA ARG A 75 1.66 -3.14 13.74
C ARG A 75 2.22 -1.74 13.97
N LEU A 76 1.71 -0.73 13.27
CA LEU A 76 2.14 0.66 13.45
C LEU A 76 1.73 1.18 14.83
N SER A 77 0.50 0.88 15.27
CA SER A 77 0.02 1.26 16.61
C SER A 77 0.89 0.70 17.73
N ARG A 78 1.34 -0.56 17.62
CA ARG A 78 2.25 -1.18 18.60
C ARG A 78 3.65 -0.58 18.61
N SER A 79 4.10 -0.01 17.50
CA SER A 79 5.42 0.63 17.39
C SER A 79 5.40 2.10 17.86
N LYS A 80 4.22 2.66 18.09
CA LYS A 80 4.07 3.98 18.67
C LYS A 80 4.57 3.89 20.11
N ALA A 81 5.75 4.45 20.38
CA ALA A 81 6.22 4.63 21.75
C ALA A 81 5.25 5.57 22.46
N ALA A 82 5.01 5.30 23.75
CA ALA A 82 4.24 6.18 24.64
C ALA A 82 4.96 7.52 24.78
#